data_AF-A0A432FEG2-F1
#
_entry.id   AF-A0A432FEG2-F1
#
_cell.length_a   1.000
_cell.length_b   1.000
_cell.length_c   1.000
_cell.angle_alpha   90.00
_cell.angle_beta   90.00
_cell.angle_gamma   90.00
#
_symmetry.space_group_name_H-M   'P 1'
#
loop_
_entity.id
_entity.type
_entity.pdbx_description
1 polymer ?
#
loop_
_entity_poly.entity_id
_entity_poly.type
_entity_poly.pdbx_seq_one_letter_code
_entity_poly.pdbx_strand_id
1 'polypeptide(L)' 'MSVERRKGIWYAYWATGHFHWGVRTRQHKLVRFPDTTDYEFYDLCKDPNEMNNLAGQPSYARATAQTEKI' A
#
# COMPACT_ATOMS: atom_id res chain seq x y z
N MET A 1 -5.42 30.20 2.90
CA MET A 1 -4.89 29.24 3.91
C MET A 1 -4.92 27.86 3.30
N SER A 2 -3.76 27.22 3.07
CA SER A 2 -3.73 25.80 2.69
C SER A 2 -3.86 24.97 3.96
N VAL A 3 -4.90 24.14 4.02
CA VAL A 3 -5.05 23.15 5.10
C VAL A 3 -4.20 21.94 4.75
N GLU A 4 -3.20 21.65 5.58
CA GLU A 4 -2.40 20.43 5.44
C GLU A 4 -3.28 19.21 5.77
N ARG A 5 -3.46 18.32 4.78
CA ARG A 5 -4.25 17.10 4.91
C ARG A 5 -3.34 15.89 4.93
N ARG A 6 -3.76 14.86 5.68
CA ARG A 6 -3.10 13.55 5.71
C ARG A 6 -2.93 12.95 4.31
N LYS A 7 -1.75 12.38 4.06
CA LYS A 7 -1.35 11.84 2.75
C LYS A 7 -1.78 10.37 2.56
N GLY A 8 -2.00 9.64 3.65
CA GLY A 8 -2.44 8.25 3.64
C GLY A 8 -3.02 7.79 4.98
N ILE A 9 -3.72 6.65 4.97
CA ILE A 9 -4.18 5.89 6.15
C ILE A 9 -3.22 4.75 6.37
N TRP A 10 -2.69 4.60 7.58
CA TRP A 10 -2.12 3.34 8.02
C TRP A 10 -3.22 2.48 8.66
N TYR A 11 -3.27 1.19 8.33
CA TYR A 11 -4.22 0.24 8.89
C TYR A 11 -3.53 -1.10 9.18
N ALA A 12 -4.06 -1.83 10.17
CA ALA A 12 -3.62 -3.18 10.48
C ALA A 12 -4.82 -4.06 10.80
N TYR A 13 -4.75 -5.30 10.35
CA TYR A 13 -5.70 -6.35 10.67
C TYR A 13 -4.96 -7.45 11.43
N TRP A 14 -5.46 -7.74 12.63
CA TRP A 14 -4.83 -8.69 13.54
C TRP A 14 -5.78 -9.76 14.09
N ALA A 15 -6.85 -10.07 13.35
CA ALA A 15 -7.75 -11.16 13.68
C ALA A 15 -7.34 -12.45 12.93
N THR A 16 -7.73 -13.58 13.50
CA THR A 16 -7.33 -14.95 13.14
C THR A 16 -7.08 -15.18 11.64
N GLY A 17 -5.85 -15.55 11.30
CA GLY A 17 -5.48 -16.17 10.02
C GLY A 17 -5.10 -15.23 8.87
N HIS A 18 -5.30 -13.92 8.99
CA HIS A 18 -5.02 -12.97 7.90
C HIS A 18 -4.27 -11.74 8.37
N PHE A 19 -3.20 -11.93 9.13
CA PHE A 19 -2.38 -10.83 9.64
C PHE A 19 -1.80 -10.01 8.51
N HIS A 20 -2.08 -8.70 8.49
CA HIS A 20 -1.46 -7.77 7.56
C HIS A 20 -1.57 -6.33 8.06
N TRP A 21 -0.68 -5.48 7.58
CA TRP A 21 -0.81 -4.04 7.71
C TRP A 21 -0.55 -3.38 6.38
N GLY A 22 -0.96 -2.13 6.25
CA GLY A 22 -0.80 -1.42 5.01
C GLY A 22 -0.96 0.07 5.13
N VAL A 23 -0.57 0.74 4.05
CA VAL A 23 -0.78 2.16 3.85
C VAL A 23 -1.64 2.35 2.62
N ARG A 24 -2.72 3.11 2.75
CA ARG A 24 -3.57 3.53 1.62
C ARG A 24 -3.53 5.04 1.44
N THR A 25 -3.03 5.46 0.28
CA THR A 25 -3.05 6.85 -0.18
C THR A 25 -4.20 7.05 -1.17
N ARG A 26 -4.26 8.23 -1.80
CA ARG A 26 -5.20 8.46 -2.92
C ARG A 26 -4.83 7.69 -4.19
N GLN A 27 -3.54 7.36 -4.38
CA GLN A 27 -3.02 6.82 -5.64
C GLN A 27 -2.54 5.38 -5.51
N HIS A 28 -2.12 4.97 -4.32
CA HIS A 28 -1.46 3.69 -4.11
C HIS A 28 -1.93 3.02 -2.82
N LYS A 29 -1.91 1.70 -2.82
CA LYS A 29 -2.03 0.86 -1.64
C LYS A 29 -0.83 -0.06 -1.55
N LEU A 30 -0.25 -0.14 -0.35
CA LEU A 30 0.77 -1.11 0.03
C LEU A 30 0.19 -2.01 1.13
N VAL A 31 0.38 -3.31 1.00
CA VAL A 31 0.03 -4.32 2.01
C VAL A 31 1.27 -5.14 2.33
N ARG A 32 1.55 -5.36 3.61
CA ARG A 32 2.64 -6.18 4.14
C ARG A 32 2.07 -7.33 4.94
N PHE A 33 2.67 -8.50 4.78
CA PHE A 33 2.30 -9.71 5.51
C PHE A 33 3.43 -10.08 6.48
N PRO A 34 3.15 -10.25 7.79
CA PRO A 34 4.16 -10.61 8.78
C PRO A 34 4.77 -11.97 8.44
N ASP A 35 5.99 -12.19 8.95
CA ASP A 35 6.73 -13.45 8.82
C ASP A 35 7.07 -13.85 7.37
N THR A 36 6.87 -12.94 6.41
CA THR A 36 7.20 -13.14 5.00
C THR A 36 7.93 -11.92 4.42
N THR A 37 8.57 -12.11 3.27
CA THR A 37 9.05 -11.00 2.43
C THR A 37 8.02 -10.52 1.42
N ASP A 38 6.86 -11.18 1.37
CA ASP A 38 5.84 -10.94 0.37
C ASP A 38 5.05 -9.68 0.71
N TYR A 39 4.56 -9.04 -0.35
CA TYR A 39 3.77 -7.84 -0.26
C TYR A 39 2.91 -7.65 -1.49
N GLU A 40 1.89 -6.81 -1.34
CA GLU A 40 1.07 -6.37 -2.46
C GLU A 40 1.21 -4.87 -2.65
N PHE A 41 1.24 -4.44 -3.90
CA PHE A 41 1.24 -3.04 -4.26
C PHE A 41 0.27 -2.78 -5.41
N TYR A 42 -0.59 -1.78 -5.26
CA TYR A 42 -1.62 -1.44 -6.24
C TYR A 42 -1.58 0.03 -6.62
N ASP A 43 -1.65 0.31 -7.92
CA ASP A 43 -1.88 1.63 -8.49
C ASP A 43 -3.39 1.86 -8.61
N LEU A 44 -3.97 2.55 -7.64
CA LEU A 44 -5.41 2.75 -7.51
C LEU A 44 -5.98 3.70 -8.56
N CYS A 45 -5.12 4.48 -9.22
CA CYS A 45 -5.54 5.34 -10.32
C CYS A 45 -5.79 4.53 -11.59
N LYS A 46 -5.00 3.47 -11.82
CA LYS A 46 -5.13 2.59 -12.99
C LYS A 46 -5.96 1.34 -12.71
N ASP A 47 -5.92 0.86 -11.48
CA ASP A 47 -6.56 -0.37 -11.03
C ASP A 47 -7.31 -0.15 -9.71
N PRO A 48 -8.46 0.54 -9.75
CA PRO A 48 -9.24 0.84 -8.56
C PRO A 48 -9.82 -0.41 -7.88
N ASN A 49 -9.87 -1.54 -8.60
CA ASN A 49 -10.39 -2.82 -8.12
C ASN A 49 -9.30 -3.74 -7.59
N GLU A 50 -8.02 -3.31 -7.59
CA GLU A 50 -6.91 -4.02 -6.96
C GLU A 50 -6.69 -5.43 -7.55
N MET A 51 -6.90 -5.58 -8.86
CA MET A 51 -6.83 -6.88 -9.54
C MET A 51 -5.41 -7.27 -9.95
N ASN A 52 -4.49 -6.31 -10.07
CA ASN A 52 -3.13 -6.49 -10.56
C ASN A 52 -2.13 -6.12 -9.47
N ASN A 53 -1.53 -7.13 -8.84
CA ASN A 53 -0.43 -6.89 -7.90
C ASN A 53 0.84 -6.46 -8.66
N LEU A 54 1.34 -5.27 -8.35
CA LEU A 54 2.53 -4.65 -8.94
C LEU A 54 3.79 -4.79 -8.05
N ALA A 55 3.71 -5.58 -6.98
CA ALA A 55 4.86 -5.85 -6.11
C ALA A 55 6.06 -6.37 -6.91
N GLY A 56 7.25 -5.87 -6.58
CA GLY A 56 8.51 -6.25 -7.23
C GLY A 56 8.73 -5.67 -8.63
N GLN A 57 7.76 -5.00 -9.24
CA GLN A 57 7.95 -4.41 -10.56
C GLN A 57 8.94 -3.23 -10.51
N PRO A 58 10.03 -3.26 -11.30
CA PRO A 58 11.05 -2.20 -11.25
C PRO A 58 10.50 -0.79 -11.52
N SER A 59 9.49 -0.69 -12.40
CA SER A 59 8.81 0.57 -12.73
C SER A 59 8.06 1.19 -11.54
N TYR A 60 7.66 0.38 -10.55
CA TYR A 60 6.90 0.81 -9.38
C TYR A 60 7.75 0.87 -8.09
N ALA A 61 9.03 0.47 -8.13
CA ALA A 61 9.91 0.44 -6.95
C ALA A 61 9.94 1.78 -6.18
N ARG A 62 10.00 2.91 -6.89
CA ARG A 62 9.98 4.25 -6.28
C ARG A 62 8.65 4.55 -5.60
N ALA A 63 7.52 4.22 -6.24
CA ALA A 63 6.19 4.47 -5.71
C ALA A 63 5.91 3.62 -4.46
N THR A 64 6.35 2.36 -4.46
CA THR A 64 6.32 1.47 -3.31
C THR A 64 7.08 2.07 -2.13
N ALA A 65 8.35 2.46 -2.34
CA ALA A 65 9.18 3.04 -1.28
C ALA A 65 8.65 4.39 -0.75
N GLN A 66 7.99 5.18 -1.59
CA GLN A 66 7.32 6.42 -1.16
C GLN A 66 6.07 6.14 -0.33
N THR A 67 5.28 5.15 -0.74
CA THR A 67 4.04 4.78 -0.04
C THR A 67 4.34 4.19 1.34
N GLU A 68 5.42 3.43 1.48
CA GLU A 68 5.87 2.87 2.76
C GLU A 68 6.31 3.92 3.78
N LYS A 69 6.70 5.12 3.32
CA LYS A 69 7.18 6.22 4.18
C LYS A 69 6.09 7.21 4.59
N ILE A 70 4.86 7.00 4.17
CA ILE A 70 3.69 7.83 4.53
C ILE A 70 3.15 7.40 5.89
#